data_AF-A0A1L9TB12-F1
#
_entry.id   AF-A0A1L9TB12-F1
#
_cell.length_a   1.000
_cell.length_b   1.000
_cell.length_c   1.000
_cell.angle_alpha   90.00
_cell.angle_beta   90.00
_cell.angle_gamma   90.00
#
_symmetry.space_group_name_H-M   'P 1'
#
loop_
_entity.id
_entity.type
_entity.pdbx_description
1 polymer ?
#
loop_
_entity_poly.entity_id
_entity_poly.type
_entity_poly.pdbx_seq_one_letter_code
_entity_poly.pdbx_strand_id
1 'polypeptide(L)'
;MTLFIHCYSKGHEPLQVTAIQTLCDMLTSHPSLLAPVTQADKETVAPPAFQKPLLKVFARALKPSSPSSVQTAAAAALSKIMLTNVFTPSTPNIPPAIQEFNQNAIETLLQSLVVSFFHPRTRDNPALRQSLAYFFPVYCHSRPENTQHMRKITVPVIRTVLNSAEEYYSLEAEEDSDGEIDESVGEKELKALMTGVIGMLSEWTDERRVVGLGGERVLAGGPASSNACGFIHLELIKDILERVLGVSSSTNRCSKEEKKLLFSLMSKLYIAPPTAPSRSASQNPENDDPFRSSVRSSQGELTRVVGIAM
;
A
#
# COMPACT_ATOMS: atom_id res chain seq x y z
N MET A 1 -15.37 3.68 23.78
CA MET A 1 -15.38 2.79 22.59
C MET A 1 -16.71 2.07 22.41
N THR A 2 -17.12 1.16 23.31
CA THR A 2 -18.32 0.31 23.13
C THR A 2 -19.62 1.09 22.88
N LEU A 3 -19.85 2.19 23.60
CA LEU A 3 -21.03 3.05 23.40
C LEU A 3 -21.13 3.57 21.96
N PHE A 4 -20.06 4.15 21.41
CA PHE A 4 -20.08 4.69 20.05
C PHE A 4 -20.19 3.60 18.97
N ILE A 5 -19.63 2.41 19.21
CA ILE A 5 -19.85 1.25 18.35
C ILE A 5 -21.34 0.85 18.35
N HIS A 6 -22.01 0.92 19.50
CA HIS A 6 -23.44 0.70 19.61
C HIS A 6 -24.25 1.81 18.91
N CYS A 7 -23.89 3.08 19.10
CA CYS A 7 -24.49 4.21 18.41
C CYS A 7 -24.40 4.07 16.88
N TYR A 8 -23.27 3.63 16.34
CA TYR A 8 -23.17 3.31 14.92
C TYR A 8 -24.12 2.15 14.53
N SER A 9 -24.14 1.09 15.33
CA SER A 9 -24.87 -0.14 15.00
C SER A 9 -26.40 0.01 15.04
N LYS A 10 -26.92 0.93 15.85
CA LYS A 10 -28.36 1.11 16.12
C LYS A 10 -28.88 2.50 15.81
N GLY A 11 -28.00 3.47 15.58
CA GLY A 11 -28.38 4.84 15.31
C GLY A 11 -28.83 5.06 13.87
N HIS A 12 -29.69 6.07 13.70
CA HIS A 12 -29.94 6.72 12.42
C HIS A 12 -28.68 7.39 11.84
N GLU A 13 -28.70 7.69 10.54
CA GLU A 13 -27.57 8.19 9.75
C GLU A 13 -26.74 9.31 10.43
N PRO A 14 -27.32 10.42 10.94
CA PRO A 14 -26.53 11.46 11.62
C PRO A 14 -25.78 10.94 12.85
N LEU A 15 -26.38 10.03 13.63
CA LEU A 15 -25.72 9.43 14.79
C LEU A 15 -24.61 8.47 14.38
N GLN A 16 -24.75 7.78 13.25
CA GLN A 16 -23.68 6.92 12.71
C GLN A 16 -22.47 7.75 12.29
N VAL A 17 -22.68 8.87 11.62
CA VAL A 17 -21.63 9.81 11.23
C VAL A 17 -20.89 10.34 12.46
N THR A 18 -21.62 10.87 13.44
CA THR A 18 -21.04 11.39 14.69
C THR A 18 -20.28 10.31 15.45
N ALA A 19 -20.82 9.09 15.51
CA ALA A 19 -20.14 7.96 16.15
C ALA A 19 -18.83 7.61 15.46
N ILE A 20 -18.79 7.55 14.13
CA ILE A 20 -17.56 7.28 13.35
C ILE A 20 -16.52 8.36 13.59
N GLN A 21 -16.91 9.63 13.53
CA GLN A 21 -16.00 10.76 13.76
C GLN A 21 -15.44 10.72 15.19
N THR A 22 -16.29 10.47 16.18
CA THR A 22 -15.85 10.37 17.58
C THR A 22 -14.90 9.19 17.79
N LEU A 23 -15.18 8.03 17.19
CA LEU A 23 -14.29 6.86 17.23
C LEU A 23 -12.92 7.19 16.62
N CYS A 24 -12.89 7.91 15.50
CA CYS A 24 -11.65 8.37 14.88
C CYS A 24 -10.87 9.31 15.80
N ASP A 25 -11.51 10.32 16.36
CA ASP A 25 -10.85 11.32 17.21
C ASP A 25 -10.31 10.66 18.49
N MET A 26 -11.06 9.73 19.09
CA MET A 26 -10.59 8.94 20.24
C MET A 26 -9.34 8.13 19.89
N LEU A 27 -9.32 7.46 18.74
CA LEU A 27 -8.22 6.59 18.33
C LEU A 27 -6.96 7.35 17.93
N THR A 28 -7.13 8.48 17.23
CA THR A 28 -6.01 9.34 16.82
C THR A 28 -5.44 10.14 18.00
N SER A 29 -6.28 10.54 18.97
CA SER A 29 -5.82 11.22 20.19
C SER A 29 -5.24 10.25 21.23
N HIS A 30 -5.74 9.01 21.28
CA HIS A 30 -5.32 8.00 22.24
C HIS A 30 -5.01 6.65 21.55
N PRO A 31 -3.90 6.52 20.80
CA PRO A 31 -3.56 5.28 20.09
C PRO A 31 -3.36 4.08 21.03
N SER A 32 -2.98 4.33 22.29
CA SER A 32 -2.81 3.30 23.32
C SER A 32 -4.10 2.53 23.63
N LEU A 33 -5.27 3.03 23.23
CA LEU A 33 -6.53 2.29 23.32
C LEU A 33 -6.48 0.97 22.52
N LEU A 34 -5.70 0.90 21.45
CA LEU A 34 -5.50 -0.32 20.65
C LEU A 34 -4.32 -1.18 21.12
N ALA A 35 -3.64 -0.81 22.20
CA ALA A 35 -2.55 -1.61 22.73
C ALA A 35 -3.05 -3.00 23.18
N PRO A 36 -2.26 -4.07 22.98
CA PRO A 36 -2.60 -5.39 23.48
C PRO A 36 -2.84 -5.38 24.99
N VAL A 37 -3.80 -6.18 25.44
CA VAL A 37 -4.21 -6.26 26.84
C VAL A 37 -3.86 -7.64 27.39
N THR A 38 -3.07 -7.67 28.46
CA THR A 38 -2.82 -8.87 29.25
C THR A 38 -4.11 -9.30 29.96
N GLN A 39 -4.53 -10.54 29.74
CA GLN A 39 -5.74 -11.09 30.33
C GLN A 39 -5.55 -11.41 31.81
N ALA A 40 -6.64 -11.77 32.49
CA ALA A 40 -6.66 -12.04 33.94
C ALA A 40 -5.74 -13.22 34.34
N ASP A 41 -5.45 -14.12 33.41
CA ASP A 41 -4.51 -15.23 33.58
C ASP A 41 -3.03 -14.80 33.60
N LYS A 42 -2.74 -13.52 33.33
CA LYS A 42 -1.39 -12.91 33.27
C LYS A 42 -0.44 -13.48 32.21
N GLU A 43 -0.86 -14.52 31.50
CA GLU A 43 -0.06 -15.20 30.47
C GLU A 43 -0.56 -14.86 29.06
N THR A 44 -1.87 -14.68 28.88
CA THR A 44 -2.45 -14.42 27.56
C THR A 44 -2.45 -12.93 27.26
N VAL A 45 -1.87 -12.56 26.12
CA VAL A 45 -1.96 -11.19 25.57
C VAL A 45 -2.89 -11.22 24.37
N ALA A 46 -3.92 -10.38 24.38
CA ALA A 46 -4.94 -10.34 23.32
C ALA A 46 -5.22 -8.89 22.86
N PRO A 47 -5.71 -8.69 21.63
CA PRO A 47 -6.20 -7.39 21.20
C PRO A 47 -7.39 -6.93 22.08
N PRO A 48 -7.60 -5.61 22.26
CA PRO A 48 -8.76 -5.11 23.00
C PRO A 48 -10.08 -5.68 22.49
N ALA A 49 -10.99 -6.04 23.39
CA ALA A 49 -12.25 -6.70 23.05
C ALA A 49 -13.11 -5.91 22.03
N PHE A 50 -12.98 -4.58 22.01
CA PHE A 50 -13.71 -3.72 21.08
C PHE A 50 -13.06 -3.60 19.70
N GLN A 51 -11.82 -4.08 19.47
CA GLN A 51 -11.10 -3.88 18.21
C GLN A 51 -11.79 -4.60 17.04
N LYS A 52 -12.17 -5.87 17.19
CA LYS A 52 -12.93 -6.58 16.13
C LYS A 52 -14.27 -5.89 15.81
N PRO A 53 -15.12 -5.53 16.80
CA PRO A 53 -16.31 -4.72 16.56
C PRO A 53 -16.03 -3.38 15.87
N LEU A 54 -14.96 -2.68 16.25
CA LEU A 54 -14.54 -1.43 15.62
C LEU A 54 -14.20 -1.63 14.14
N LEU A 55 -13.42 -2.66 13.79
CA LEU A 55 -13.11 -2.97 12.39
C LEU A 55 -14.39 -3.26 11.59
N LYS A 56 -15.37 -3.95 12.20
CA LYS A 56 -16.69 -4.20 11.58
C LYS A 56 -17.50 -2.92 11.36
N VAL A 57 -17.37 -1.89 12.21
CA VAL A 57 -18.03 -0.59 11.98
C VAL A 57 -17.58 -0.01 10.64
N PHE A 58 -16.27 0.09 10.44
CA PHE A 58 -15.72 0.65 9.20
C PHE A 58 -16.02 -0.23 7.97
N ALA A 59 -15.87 -1.55 8.08
CA ALA A 59 -16.18 -2.46 6.97
C ALA A 59 -17.65 -2.39 6.55
N ARG A 60 -18.58 -2.18 7.49
CA ARG A 60 -20.00 -2.00 7.17
C ARG A 60 -20.26 -0.62 6.55
N ALA A 61 -19.65 0.43 7.10
CA ALA A 61 -19.87 1.80 6.66
C ALA A 61 -19.39 2.06 5.22
N LEU A 62 -18.40 1.30 4.75
CA LEU A 62 -17.88 1.40 3.39
C LEU A 62 -18.66 0.59 2.34
N LYS A 63 -19.65 -0.22 2.75
CA LYS A 63 -20.47 -0.98 1.79
C LYS A 63 -21.19 -0.05 0.82
N PRO A 64 -21.33 -0.42 -0.46
CA PRO A 64 -22.03 0.41 -1.46
C PRO A 64 -23.47 0.77 -1.07
N SER A 65 -24.14 -0.06 -0.26
CA SER A 65 -25.50 0.19 0.24
C SER A 65 -25.59 1.09 1.47
N SER A 66 -24.46 1.53 2.04
CA SER A 66 -24.47 2.49 3.15
C SER A 66 -24.77 3.91 2.65
N PRO A 67 -25.40 4.76 3.48
CA PRO A 67 -25.64 6.15 3.11
C PRO A 67 -24.35 6.89 2.75
N SER A 68 -24.43 7.78 1.76
CA SER A 68 -23.27 8.52 1.23
C SER A 68 -22.53 9.30 2.32
N SER A 69 -23.24 9.91 3.27
CA SER A 69 -22.62 10.65 4.38
C SER A 69 -21.82 9.74 5.31
N VAL A 70 -22.33 8.53 5.58
CA VAL A 70 -21.68 7.51 6.42
C VAL A 70 -20.45 6.95 5.75
N GLN A 71 -20.51 6.66 4.44
CA GLN A 71 -19.35 6.24 3.65
C GLN A 71 -18.25 7.29 3.67
N THR A 72 -18.59 8.55 3.41
CA THR A 72 -17.64 9.68 3.41
C THR A 72 -17.00 9.86 4.79
N ALA A 73 -17.79 9.79 5.86
CA ALA A 73 -17.28 9.87 7.23
C ALA A 73 -16.33 8.71 7.55
N ALA A 74 -16.68 7.48 7.15
CA ALA A 74 -15.84 6.30 7.36
C ALA A 74 -14.53 6.37 6.57
N ALA A 75 -14.58 6.79 5.31
CA ALA A 75 -13.41 6.98 4.47
C ALA A 75 -12.46 8.02 5.08
N ALA A 76 -12.97 9.21 5.40
CA ALA A 76 -12.15 10.27 6.00
C ALA A 76 -11.56 9.86 7.37
N ALA A 77 -12.33 9.17 8.20
CA ALA A 77 -11.87 8.65 9.48
C ALA A 77 -10.75 7.61 9.30
N LEU A 78 -10.95 6.61 8.44
CA LEU A 78 -9.92 5.61 8.16
C LEU A 78 -8.67 6.22 7.56
N SER A 79 -8.80 7.18 6.65
CA SER A 79 -7.66 7.89 6.08
C SER A 79 -6.77 8.49 7.17
N LYS A 80 -7.36 9.16 8.17
CA LYS A 80 -6.62 9.71 9.31
C LYS A 80 -5.98 8.61 10.17
N ILE A 81 -6.76 7.59 10.54
CA ILE A 81 -6.28 6.49 11.40
C ILE A 81 -5.10 5.75 10.75
N MET A 82 -5.16 5.51 9.44
CA MET A 82 -4.11 4.83 8.69
C MET A 82 -2.88 5.71 8.50
N LEU A 83 -3.03 7.01 8.18
CA LEU A 83 -1.89 7.94 8.08
C LEU A 83 -1.14 8.13 9.40
N THR A 84 -1.86 8.02 10.52
CA THR A 84 -1.30 8.11 11.87
C THR A 84 -0.76 6.77 12.40
N ASN A 85 -0.80 5.70 11.59
CA ASN A 85 -0.33 4.34 11.93
C ASN A 85 -0.93 3.78 13.23
N VAL A 86 -2.16 4.18 13.58
CA VAL A 86 -2.80 3.80 14.86
C VAL A 86 -3.02 2.29 15.00
N PHE A 87 -3.18 1.56 13.89
CA PHE A 87 -3.31 0.10 13.90
C PHE A 87 -1.99 -0.65 14.11
N THR A 88 -0.84 0.04 14.08
CA THR A 88 0.49 -0.56 14.25
C THR A 88 1.13 -0.02 15.53
N PRO A 89 0.66 -0.45 16.73
CA PRO A 89 1.18 0.06 17.99
C PRO A 89 2.67 -0.21 18.13
N SER A 90 3.43 0.81 18.57
CA SER A 90 4.90 0.76 18.69
C SER A 90 5.39 0.19 20.04
N THR A 91 4.53 -0.51 20.77
CA THR A 91 4.88 -1.07 22.08
C THR A 91 5.88 -2.22 21.92
N PRO A 92 6.89 -2.34 22.81
CA PRO A 92 7.78 -3.49 22.79
C PRO A 92 7.02 -4.78 23.11
N ASN A 93 7.44 -5.90 22.51
CA ASN A 93 6.96 -7.26 22.79
C ASN A 93 5.49 -7.57 22.40
N ILE A 94 5.00 -7.06 21.28
CA ILE A 94 3.69 -7.47 20.73
C ILE A 94 3.81 -8.89 20.15
N PRO A 95 2.98 -9.86 20.58
CA PRO A 95 2.98 -11.21 20.01
C PRO A 95 2.80 -11.22 18.48
N PRO A 96 3.50 -12.09 17.73
CA PRO A 96 3.41 -12.15 16.27
C PRO A 96 1.98 -12.30 15.74
N ALA A 97 1.14 -13.08 16.43
CA ALA A 97 -0.26 -13.28 16.05
C ALA A 97 -1.09 -11.97 16.09
N ILE A 98 -0.76 -11.04 17.01
CA ILE A 98 -1.45 -9.74 17.08
C ILE A 98 -0.93 -8.81 15.97
N GLN A 99 0.37 -8.87 15.68
CA GLN A 99 0.93 -8.12 14.55
C GLN A 99 0.26 -8.56 13.25
N GLU A 100 0.17 -9.87 12.99
CA GLU A 100 -0.51 -10.42 11.82
C GLU A 100 -1.98 -10.02 11.75
N PHE A 101 -2.71 -10.09 12.89
CA PHE A 101 -4.09 -9.63 12.97
C PHE A 101 -4.23 -8.14 12.60
N ASN A 102 -3.35 -7.28 13.11
CA ASN A 102 -3.36 -5.86 12.80
C ASN A 102 -3.01 -5.58 11.34
N GLN A 103 -2.02 -6.30 10.78
CA GLN A 103 -1.66 -6.17 9.38
C GLN A 103 -2.79 -6.60 8.45
N ASN A 104 -3.44 -7.73 8.74
CA ASN A 104 -4.61 -8.19 8.00
C ASN A 104 -5.76 -7.19 8.09
N ALA A 105 -5.96 -6.54 9.25
CA ALA A 105 -6.97 -5.50 9.42
C ALA A 105 -6.69 -4.27 8.55
N ILE A 106 -5.43 -3.80 8.51
CA ILE A 106 -5.00 -2.69 7.64
C ILE A 106 -5.26 -3.03 6.18
N GLU A 107 -4.81 -4.20 5.72
CA GLU A 107 -4.97 -4.66 4.35
C GLU A 107 -6.46 -4.80 3.97
N THR A 108 -7.28 -5.38 4.84
CA THR A 108 -8.73 -5.54 4.61
C THR A 108 -9.46 -4.20 4.50
N LEU A 109 -9.14 -3.25 5.39
CA LEU A 109 -9.74 -1.91 5.36
C LEU A 109 -9.25 -1.11 4.16
N LEU A 110 -7.97 -1.18 3.82
CA LEU A 110 -7.41 -0.53 2.63
C LEU A 110 -8.06 -1.08 1.35
N GLN A 111 -8.21 -2.40 1.23
CA GLN A 111 -8.93 -3.02 0.13
C GLN A 111 -10.37 -2.51 0.05
N SER A 112 -11.06 -2.41 1.19
CA SER A 112 -12.42 -1.88 1.23
C SER A 112 -12.48 -0.42 0.75
N LEU A 113 -11.54 0.44 1.16
CA LEU A 113 -11.46 1.83 0.70
C LEU A 113 -11.23 1.89 -0.81
N VAL A 114 -10.30 1.11 -1.36
CA VAL A 114 -10.00 1.11 -2.80
C VAL A 114 -11.19 0.60 -3.61
N VAL A 115 -11.85 -0.47 -3.15
CA VAL A 115 -13.07 -0.98 -3.78
C VAL A 115 -14.18 0.08 -3.73
N SER A 116 -14.43 0.71 -2.58
CA SER A 116 -15.42 1.79 -2.47
C SER A 116 -15.06 2.99 -3.34
N PHE A 117 -13.77 3.28 -3.55
CA PHE A 117 -13.32 4.35 -4.43
C PHE A 117 -13.58 4.04 -5.90
N PHE A 118 -13.53 2.77 -6.35
CA PHE A 118 -13.75 2.43 -7.76
C PHE A 118 -15.17 1.92 -8.06
N HIS A 119 -15.95 1.55 -7.04
CA HIS A 119 -17.28 0.98 -7.23
C HIS A 119 -18.21 1.95 -8.00
N PRO A 120 -18.90 1.51 -9.07
CA PRO A 120 -19.79 2.40 -9.85
C PRO A 120 -20.88 3.07 -9.01
N ARG A 121 -21.58 2.33 -8.13
CA ARG A 121 -22.60 2.87 -7.19
C ARG A 121 -22.13 4.03 -6.30
N THR A 122 -20.83 4.22 -6.10
CA THR A 122 -20.30 5.33 -5.27
C THR A 122 -19.78 6.50 -6.11
N ARG A 123 -19.96 6.46 -7.45
CA ARG A 123 -19.51 7.51 -8.38
C ARG A 123 -20.10 8.87 -8.04
N ASP A 124 -21.37 8.90 -7.63
CA ASP A 124 -22.11 10.13 -7.36
C ASP A 124 -21.91 10.65 -5.92
N ASN A 125 -20.94 10.10 -5.19
CA ASN A 125 -20.49 10.62 -3.90
C ASN A 125 -19.15 11.38 -4.07
N PRO A 126 -19.18 12.65 -4.51
CA PRO A 126 -17.96 13.41 -4.79
C PRO A 126 -17.09 13.61 -3.55
N ALA A 127 -17.70 13.73 -2.37
CA ALA A 127 -16.96 13.91 -1.11
C ALA A 127 -16.13 12.67 -0.75
N LEU A 128 -16.69 11.46 -0.93
CA LEU A 128 -15.95 10.21 -0.79
C LEU A 128 -14.79 10.14 -1.80
N ARG A 129 -15.08 10.42 -3.07
CA ARG A 129 -14.09 10.36 -4.16
C ARG A 129 -12.93 11.33 -3.93
N GLN A 130 -13.23 12.57 -3.55
CA GLN A 130 -12.20 13.57 -3.28
C GLN A 130 -11.34 13.21 -2.07
N SER A 131 -11.97 12.74 -0.98
CA SER A 131 -11.25 12.29 0.23
C SER A 131 -10.25 11.18 -0.10
N LEU A 132 -10.69 10.17 -0.86
CA LEU A 132 -9.87 9.02 -1.22
C LEU A 132 -8.82 9.33 -2.29
N ALA A 133 -9.14 10.17 -3.27
CA ALA A 133 -8.20 10.62 -4.29
C ALA A 133 -7.00 11.37 -3.68
N TYR A 134 -7.22 12.12 -2.59
CA TYR A 134 -6.14 12.73 -1.82
C TYR A 134 -5.42 11.69 -0.94
N PHE A 135 -6.17 10.83 -0.25
CA PHE A 135 -5.61 9.88 0.70
C PHE A 135 -4.66 8.85 0.06
N PHE A 136 -5.03 8.19 -1.04
CA PHE A 136 -4.24 7.06 -1.53
C PHE A 136 -2.80 7.42 -1.92
N PRO A 137 -2.55 8.47 -2.73
CA PRO A 137 -1.17 8.85 -3.03
C PRO A 137 -0.39 9.19 -1.75
N VAL A 138 -0.99 9.97 -0.84
CA VAL A 138 -0.32 10.38 0.41
C VAL A 138 0.00 9.17 1.28
N TYR A 139 -0.94 8.25 1.45
CA TYR A 139 -0.73 7.02 2.22
C TYR A 139 0.38 6.18 1.60
N CYS A 140 0.24 5.81 0.32
CA CYS A 140 1.16 4.93 -0.37
C CYS A 140 2.57 5.49 -0.48
N HIS A 141 2.72 6.80 -0.69
CA HIS A 141 4.02 7.43 -0.93
C HIS A 141 4.65 8.02 0.33
N SER A 142 3.96 7.99 1.47
CA SER A 142 4.53 8.46 2.74
C SER A 142 5.61 7.53 3.31
N ARG A 143 5.46 6.21 3.13
CA ARG A 143 6.34 5.20 3.73
C ARG A 143 6.35 3.92 2.89
N PRO A 144 7.49 3.19 2.81
CA PRO A 144 7.56 1.93 2.08
C PRO A 144 6.59 0.86 2.61
N GLU A 145 6.33 0.85 3.92
CA GLU A 145 5.38 -0.11 4.52
C GLU A 145 3.95 0.10 3.99
N ASN A 146 3.55 1.35 3.76
CA ASN A 146 2.24 1.68 3.21
C ASN A 146 2.12 1.28 1.75
N THR A 147 3.17 1.50 0.96
CA THR A 147 3.26 0.99 -0.42
C THR A 147 3.14 -0.53 -0.45
N GLN A 148 3.77 -1.22 0.52
CA GLN A 148 3.69 -2.67 0.65
C GLN A 148 2.27 -3.16 0.99
N HIS A 149 1.54 -2.45 1.86
CA HIS A 149 0.12 -2.74 2.10
C HIS A 149 -0.71 -2.62 0.82
N MET A 150 -0.49 -1.56 0.03
CA MET A 150 -1.16 -1.40 -1.26
C MET A 150 -0.80 -2.52 -2.24
N ARG A 151 0.47 -2.93 -2.29
CA ARG A 151 0.92 -4.05 -3.13
C ARG A 151 0.17 -5.34 -2.83
N LYS A 152 0.10 -5.73 -1.56
CA LYS A 152 -0.55 -6.97 -1.13
C LYS A 152 -2.04 -7.05 -1.49
N ILE A 153 -2.72 -5.90 -1.54
CA ILE A 153 -4.15 -5.86 -1.89
C ILE A 153 -4.40 -5.65 -3.39
N THR A 154 -3.39 -5.33 -4.19
CA THR A 154 -3.56 -4.90 -5.58
C THR A 154 -4.25 -5.98 -6.43
N VAL A 155 -3.75 -7.21 -6.37
CA VAL A 155 -4.34 -8.35 -7.11
C VAL A 155 -5.80 -8.62 -6.69
N PRO A 156 -6.13 -8.79 -5.38
CA PRO A 156 -7.51 -9.01 -4.98
C PRO A 156 -8.43 -7.81 -5.26
N VAL A 157 -7.94 -6.57 -5.19
CA VAL A 157 -8.70 -5.37 -5.56
C VAL A 157 -9.13 -5.40 -7.02
N ILE A 158 -8.21 -5.70 -7.96
CA ILE A 158 -8.51 -5.72 -9.40
C ILE A 158 -9.68 -6.66 -9.66
N ARG A 159 -9.63 -7.86 -9.08
CA ARG A 159 -10.71 -8.85 -9.19
C ARG A 159 -12.01 -8.36 -8.56
N THR A 160 -11.95 -7.81 -7.35
CA THR A 160 -13.17 -7.36 -6.67
C THR A 160 -13.84 -6.21 -7.42
N VAL A 161 -13.06 -5.23 -7.90
CA VAL A 161 -13.58 -4.11 -8.69
C VAL A 161 -14.14 -4.59 -10.03
N LEU A 162 -13.44 -5.48 -10.73
CA LEU A 162 -13.91 -6.08 -11.98
C LEU A 162 -15.30 -6.71 -11.78
N ASN A 163 -15.41 -7.64 -10.82
CA ASN A 163 -16.65 -8.37 -10.58
C ASN A 163 -17.79 -7.44 -10.15
N SER A 164 -17.53 -6.47 -9.26
CA SER A 164 -18.55 -5.52 -8.81
C SER A 164 -19.00 -4.56 -9.91
N ALA A 165 -18.11 -4.21 -10.84
CA ALA A 165 -18.45 -3.37 -11.98
C ALA A 165 -19.21 -4.14 -13.06
N GLU A 166 -18.80 -5.37 -13.37
CA GLU A 166 -19.55 -6.29 -14.26
C GLU A 166 -20.97 -6.49 -13.75
N GLU A 167 -21.14 -6.81 -12.46
CA GLU A 167 -22.46 -6.95 -11.83
C GLU A 167 -23.29 -5.67 -11.97
N TYR A 168 -22.70 -4.50 -11.70
CA TYR A 168 -23.40 -3.23 -11.75
C TYR A 168 -23.89 -2.90 -13.17
N TYR A 169 -23.00 -2.94 -14.17
CA TYR A 169 -23.37 -2.56 -15.53
C TYR A 169 -24.31 -3.58 -16.19
N SER A 170 -24.25 -4.86 -15.79
CA SER A 170 -25.22 -5.86 -16.23
C SER A 170 -26.63 -5.53 -15.73
N LEU A 171 -26.77 -5.14 -14.46
CA LEU A 171 -28.07 -4.80 -13.87
C LEU A 171 -28.66 -3.52 -14.47
N GLU A 172 -27.86 -2.47 -14.68
CA GLU A 172 -28.32 -1.22 -15.30
C GLU A 172 -28.80 -1.45 -16.74
N ALA A 173 -28.11 -2.31 -17.49
CA ALA A 173 -28.49 -2.67 -18.86
C ALA A 173 -29.83 -3.45 -18.92
N GLU A 174 -30.15 -4.22 -17.87
CA GLU A 174 -31.46 -4.88 -17.74
C GLU A 174 -32.58 -3.89 -17.36
N GLU A 175 -32.29 -2.88 -16.54
CA GLU A 175 -33.27 -1.87 -16.09
C GLU A 175 -33.63 -0.85 -17.20
N ASP A 176 -32.67 -0.48 -18.04
CA ASP A 176 -32.85 0.53 -19.11
C ASP A 176 -33.43 -0.04 -20.43
N SER A 177 -33.69 -1.35 -20.51
CA SER A 177 -34.09 -2.02 -21.75
C SER A 177 -35.60 -2.15 -21.89
N ASP A 178 -36.20 -1.31 -22.75
CA ASP A 178 -37.56 -1.48 -23.28
C ASP A 178 -37.63 -2.62 -24.35
N GLY A 179 -36.61 -3.48 -24.45
CA GLY A 179 -36.60 -4.67 -25.31
C GLY A 179 -35.31 -4.94 -26.09
N GLU A 180 -34.39 -3.97 -26.18
CA GLU A 180 -33.06 -4.14 -26.79
C GLU A 180 -31.95 -3.67 -25.85
N ILE A 181 -31.19 -4.62 -25.29
CA ILE A 181 -30.04 -4.34 -24.41
C ILE A 181 -28.82 -4.02 -25.28
N ASP A 182 -28.34 -2.77 -25.30
CA ASP A 182 -27.03 -2.45 -25.88
C ASP A 182 -25.89 -2.76 -24.90
N GLU A 183 -25.46 -4.03 -24.87
CA GLU A 183 -24.36 -4.51 -24.04
C GLU A 183 -23.03 -3.75 -24.28
N SER A 184 -22.89 -3.07 -25.43
CA SER A 184 -21.64 -2.38 -25.79
C SER A 184 -21.34 -1.16 -24.92
N VAL A 185 -22.36 -0.54 -24.30
CA VAL A 185 -22.18 0.61 -23.41
C VAL A 185 -21.55 0.17 -22.09
N GLY A 186 -22.09 -0.89 -21.47
CA GLY A 186 -21.55 -1.45 -20.24
C GLY A 186 -20.10 -1.94 -20.39
N GLU A 187 -19.78 -2.57 -21.52
CA GLU A 187 -18.41 -2.99 -21.84
C GLU A 187 -17.44 -1.80 -21.96
N LYS A 188 -17.85 -0.69 -22.59
CA LYS A 188 -17.02 0.52 -22.72
C LYS A 188 -16.75 1.16 -21.36
N GLU A 189 -17.79 1.30 -20.54
CA GLU A 189 -17.69 1.86 -19.18
C GLU A 189 -16.80 1.00 -18.29
N LEU A 190 -16.98 -0.33 -18.31
CA LEU A 190 -16.13 -1.28 -17.59
C LEU A 190 -14.66 -1.17 -18.02
N LYS A 191 -14.40 -1.12 -19.33
CA LYS A 191 -13.04 -0.98 -19.87
C LYS A 191 -12.40 0.34 -19.45
N ALA A 192 -13.14 1.45 -19.50
CA ALA A 192 -12.66 2.76 -19.08
C ALA A 192 -12.31 2.76 -17.58
N LEU A 193 -13.22 2.24 -16.74
CA LEU A 193 -13.02 2.09 -15.30
C LEU A 193 -11.76 1.27 -15.00
N MET A 194 -11.66 0.06 -15.54
CA MET A 194 -10.53 -0.83 -15.24
C MET A 194 -9.20 -0.29 -15.78
N THR A 195 -9.21 0.46 -16.89
CA THR A 195 -8.01 1.17 -17.36
C THR A 195 -7.52 2.18 -16.32
N GLY A 196 -8.45 2.95 -15.73
CA GLY A 196 -8.15 3.87 -14.63
C GLY A 196 -7.63 3.14 -13.39
N VAL A 197 -8.27 2.05 -12.98
CA VAL A 197 -7.85 1.20 -11.85
C VAL A 197 -6.39 0.74 -12.01
N ILE A 198 -6.05 0.17 -13.17
CA ILE A 198 -4.69 -0.31 -13.44
C ILE A 198 -3.67 0.83 -13.43
N GLY A 199 -4.02 1.99 -14.02
CA GLY A 199 -3.16 3.17 -14.01
C GLY A 199 -2.84 3.61 -12.57
N MET A 200 -3.87 3.84 -11.76
CA MET A 200 -3.71 4.33 -10.39
C MET A 200 -2.98 3.31 -9.49
N LEU A 201 -3.32 2.02 -9.57
CA LEU A 201 -2.63 0.98 -8.79
C LEU A 201 -1.15 0.87 -9.15
N SER A 202 -0.79 1.02 -10.42
CA SER A 202 0.63 1.03 -10.83
C SER A 202 1.41 2.20 -10.21
N GLU A 203 0.77 3.36 -10.03
CA GLU A 203 1.41 4.52 -9.40
C GLU A 203 1.44 4.39 -7.87
N TRP A 204 0.39 3.85 -7.26
CA TRP A 204 0.29 3.68 -5.82
C TRP A 204 1.17 2.55 -5.27
N THR A 205 1.67 1.66 -6.14
CA THR A 205 2.61 0.60 -5.76
C THR A 205 4.07 0.90 -6.14
N ASP A 206 4.32 2.06 -6.78
CA ASP A 206 5.66 2.46 -7.22
C ASP A 206 6.48 3.04 -6.07
N GLU A 207 7.38 2.22 -5.51
CA GLU A 207 8.29 2.61 -4.44
C GLU A 207 9.20 3.79 -4.80
N ARG A 208 9.43 4.06 -6.09
CA ARG A 208 10.23 5.23 -6.52
C ARG A 208 9.54 6.54 -6.20
N ARG A 209 8.23 6.53 -5.93
CA ARG A 209 7.44 7.70 -5.55
C ARG A 209 7.41 7.92 -4.04
N VAL A 210 8.00 7.03 -3.25
CA VAL A 210 8.03 7.14 -1.79
C VAL A 210 8.98 8.25 -1.34
N VAL A 211 8.47 9.15 -0.52
CA VAL A 211 9.21 10.24 0.13
C VAL A 211 10.29 9.63 1.03
N GLY A 212 11.51 10.18 1.01
CA GLY A 212 12.69 9.64 1.70
C GLY A 212 13.49 8.61 0.89
N LEU A 213 12.89 7.98 -0.13
CA LEU A 213 13.61 7.13 -1.10
C LEU A 213 13.97 7.88 -2.40
N GLY A 214 13.71 9.19 -2.46
CA GLY A 214 13.89 10.04 -3.64
C GLY A 214 12.61 10.28 -4.44
N GLY A 215 11.45 9.89 -3.89
CA GLY A 215 10.14 10.18 -4.46
C GLY A 215 9.83 11.66 -4.61
N GLU A 216 10.41 12.54 -3.79
CA GLU A 216 10.26 13.98 -3.91
C GLU A 216 10.72 14.49 -5.29
N ARG A 217 11.77 13.86 -5.84
CA ARG A 217 12.27 14.18 -7.19
C ARG A 217 11.32 13.65 -8.26
N VAL A 218 10.84 12.42 -8.12
CA VAL A 218 9.92 11.80 -9.09
C VAL A 218 8.60 12.54 -9.15
N LEU A 219 8.05 12.93 -7.98
CA LEU A 219 6.81 13.71 -7.88
C LEU A 219 6.97 15.12 -8.46
N ALA A 220 8.18 15.68 -8.44
CA ALA A 220 8.52 16.95 -9.08
C ALA A 220 8.89 16.82 -10.58
N GLY A 221 8.73 15.63 -11.19
CA GLY A 221 9.05 15.38 -12.60
C GLY A 221 10.54 15.13 -12.89
N GLY A 222 11.35 14.97 -11.85
CA GLY A 222 12.76 14.61 -11.94
C GLY A 222 13.02 13.10 -12.03
N PRO A 223 14.28 12.69 -12.23
CA PRO A 223 14.66 11.27 -12.35
C PRO A 223 14.50 10.52 -11.03
N ALA A 224 14.20 9.23 -11.12
CA ALA A 224 14.14 8.32 -9.98
C ALA A 224 15.52 8.17 -9.32
N SER A 225 15.51 8.05 -7.99
CA SER A 225 16.70 7.80 -7.18
C SER A 225 17.16 6.34 -7.30
N SER A 226 18.46 6.11 -7.19
CA SER A 226 19.06 4.78 -7.09
C SER A 226 18.69 4.02 -5.80
N ASN A 227 18.10 4.71 -4.82
CA ASN A 227 17.71 4.12 -3.53
C ASN A 227 16.42 3.28 -3.61
N ALA A 228 15.65 3.41 -4.70
CA ALA A 228 14.50 2.57 -4.97
C ALA A 228 14.93 1.37 -5.81
N CYS A 229 14.91 0.18 -5.20
CA CYS A 229 15.44 -1.06 -5.75
C CYS A 229 14.43 -1.89 -6.57
N GLY A 230 13.18 -1.43 -6.68
CA GLY A 230 12.08 -2.10 -7.36
C GLY A 230 11.55 -3.36 -6.66
N PHE A 231 11.83 -3.55 -5.37
CA PHE A 231 11.46 -4.79 -4.66
C PHE A 231 9.95 -4.96 -4.54
N ILE A 232 9.21 -3.88 -4.27
CA ILE A 232 7.74 -3.95 -4.13
C ILE A 232 7.09 -4.39 -5.45
N HIS A 233 7.53 -3.84 -6.57
CA HIS A 233 7.04 -4.25 -7.89
C HIS A 233 7.46 -5.66 -8.25
N LEU A 234 8.67 -6.10 -7.87
CA LEU A 234 9.09 -7.49 -8.08
C LEU A 234 8.19 -8.47 -7.31
N GLU A 235 7.84 -8.15 -6.07
CA GLU A 235 6.89 -8.95 -5.29
C GLU A 235 5.47 -8.89 -5.88
N LEU A 236 5.04 -7.75 -6.42
CA LEU A 236 3.75 -7.64 -7.12
C LEU A 236 3.70 -8.53 -8.37
N ILE A 237 4.79 -8.61 -9.14
CA ILE A 237 4.90 -9.52 -10.28
C ILE A 237 4.73 -10.97 -9.81
N LYS A 238 5.38 -11.34 -8.71
CA LYS A 238 5.21 -12.66 -8.11
C LYS A 238 3.73 -12.93 -7.77
N ASP A 239 3.06 -12.01 -7.08
CA ASP A 239 1.65 -12.15 -6.71
C ASP A 239 0.74 -12.30 -7.96
N ILE A 240 1.02 -11.53 -9.02
CA ILE A 240 0.33 -11.63 -10.31
C ILE A 240 0.53 -13.03 -10.91
N LEU A 241 1.76 -13.53 -10.96
CA LEU A 241 2.06 -14.84 -11.54
C LEU A 241 1.43 -15.98 -10.73
N GLU A 242 1.48 -15.92 -9.39
CA GLU A 242 0.82 -16.89 -8.52
C GLU A 242 -0.70 -16.97 -8.76
N ARG A 243 -1.33 -15.80 -9.00
CA ARG A 243 -2.76 -15.70 -9.34
C ARG A 243 -3.06 -16.26 -10.73
N VAL A 244 -2.27 -15.90 -11.73
CA VAL A 244 -2.51 -16.28 -13.14
C VAL A 244 -2.25 -17.77 -13.38
N LEU A 245 -1.21 -18.31 -12.75
CA LEU A 245 -0.80 -19.73 -12.85
C LEU A 245 -1.63 -20.64 -11.93
N GLY A 246 -2.43 -20.08 -11.02
CA GLY A 246 -3.25 -20.85 -10.09
C GLY A 246 -2.44 -21.59 -9.03
N VAL A 247 -1.24 -21.10 -8.72
CA VAL A 247 -0.38 -21.63 -7.64
C VAL A 247 -0.91 -21.21 -6.27
N SER A 248 -1.61 -20.08 -6.19
CA SER A 248 -2.25 -19.61 -4.96
C SER A 248 -3.36 -20.57 -4.52
N SER A 249 -3.52 -20.79 -3.20
CA SER A 249 -4.56 -21.64 -2.58
C SER A 249 -6.01 -21.17 -2.81
N SER A 250 -6.25 -20.17 -3.67
CA SER A 250 -7.58 -19.68 -4.03
C SER A 250 -8.31 -20.68 -4.93
N THR A 251 -9.48 -21.13 -4.50
CA THR A 251 -10.35 -22.09 -5.22
C THR A 251 -10.89 -21.57 -6.56
N ASN A 252 -10.94 -20.25 -6.77
CA ASN A 252 -11.47 -19.65 -7.99
C ASN A 252 -10.38 -19.42 -9.04
N ARG A 253 -10.56 -20.04 -10.22
CA ARG A 253 -9.73 -19.84 -11.41
C ARG A 253 -9.76 -18.37 -11.84
N CYS A 254 -8.59 -17.85 -12.23
CA CYS A 254 -8.45 -16.50 -12.76
C CYS A 254 -9.13 -16.38 -14.13
N SER A 255 -10.07 -15.45 -14.29
CA SER A 255 -10.84 -15.28 -15.54
C SER A 255 -9.94 -14.74 -16.67
N LYS A 256 -10.37 -14.88 -17.93
CA LYS A 256 -9.58 -14.41 -19.08
C LYS A 256 -9.43 -12.88 -19.03
N GLU A 257 -10.46 -12.18 -18.60
CA GLU A 257 -10.54 -10.73 -18.47
C GLU A 257 -9.63 -10.25 -17.33
N GLU A 258 -9.69 -10.92 -16.17
CA GLU A 258 -8.77 -10.66 -15.05
C GLU A 258 -7.31 -10.86 -15.48
N LYS A 259 -6.98 -11.94 -16.20
CA LYS A 259 -5.62 -12.18 -16.72
C LYS A 259 -5.12 -11.06 -17.62
N LYS A 260 -5.97 -10.56 -18.54
CA LYS A 260 -5.60 -9.44 -19.42
C LYS A 260 -5.26 -8.19 -18.61
N LEU A 261 -6.04 -7.88 -17.59
CA LEU A 261 -5.82 -6.73 -16.72
C LEU A 261 -4.54 -6.87 -15.88
N LEU A 262 -4.29 -8.05 -15.31
CA LEU A 262 -3.08 -8.32 -14.54
C LEU A 262 -1.81 -8.23 -15.41
N PHE A 263 -1.84 -8.74 -16.65
CA PHE A 263 -0.72 -8.57 -17.58
C PHE A 263 -0.56 -7.12 -18.04
N SER A 264 -1.65 -6.39 -18.23
CA SER A 264 -1.61 -4.94 -18.50
C SER A 264 -0.93 -4.19 -17.36
N LEU A 265 -1.25 -4.51 -16.10
CA LEU A 265 -0.56 -3.95 -14.94
C LEU A 265 0.93 -4.29 -14.94
N MET A 266 1.27 -5.57 -15.14
CA MET A 266 2.65 -6.05 -15.16
C MET A 266 3.54 -5.28 -16.15
N SER A 267 2.99 -4.89 -17.31
CA SER A 267 3.71 -4.10 -18.31
C SER A 267 4.08 -2.67 -17.87
N LYS A 268 3.44 -2.16 -16.81
CA LYS A 268 3.66 -0.83 -16.24
C LYS A 268 4.60 -0.85 -15.03
N LEU A 269 4.89 -2.04 -14.48
CA LEU A 269 5.69 -2.17 -13.27
C LEU A 269 7.17 -1.93 -13.58
N TYR A 270 7.81 -1.11 -12.75
CA TYR A 270 9.25 -0.90 -12.80
C TYR A 270 10.01 -2.07 -12.16
N ILE A 271 10.99 -2.60 -12.88
CA ILE A 271 11.95 -3.58 -12.39
C ILE A 271 13.32 -2.92 -12.47
N ALA A 272 14.05 -2.90 -11.35
CA ALA A 272 15.40 -2.36 -11.34
C ALA A 272 16.31 -3.21 -12.24
N PRO A 273 17.23 -2.57 -13.02
CA PRO A 273 18.21 -3.32 -13.77
C PRO A 273 19.08 -4.14 -12.80
N PRO A 274 19.54 -5.34 -13.19
CA PRO A 274 20.46 -6.11 -12.37
C PRO A 274 21.69 -5.25 -12.07
N THR A 275 22.06 -5.17 -10.79
CA THR A 275 23.31 -4.52 -10.40
C THR A 275 24.45 -5.24 -11.09
N ALA A 276 25.08 -4.59 -12.07
CA ALA A 276 26.27 -5.13 -12.70
C ALA A 276 27.29 -5.45 -11.59
N PRO A 277 27.95 -6.61 -11.62
CA PRO A 277 28.99 -6.92 -10.65
C PRO A 277 29.97 -5.76 -10.66
N SER A 278 30.20 -5.15 -9.49
CA SER A 278 31.25 -4.17 -9.35
C SER A 278 32.51 -4.82 -9.90
N ARG A 279 33.18 -4.16 -10.85
CA ARG A 279 34.57 -4.50 -11.20
C ARG A 279 35.42 -4.15 -9.98
N SER A 280 35.30 -4.96 -8.93
CA SER A 280 36.26 -5.06 -7.85
C SER A 280 37.55 -5.48 -8.53
N ALA A 281 38.48 -4.52 -8.60
CA ALA A 281 39.87 -4.64 -9.02
C ALA A 281 40.28 -6.02 -9.55
N SER A 282 40.43 -6.17 -10.86
CA SER A 282 41.36 -7.15 -11.41
C SER A 282 42.78 -6.68 -11.08
N GLN A 283 43.22 -6.86 -9.84
CA GLN A 283 44.65 -6.97 -9.57
C GLN A 283 45.04 -8.38 -10.01
N ASN A 284 45.63 -8.44 -11.20
CA ASN A 284 46.30 -9.62 -11.71
C ASN A 284 47.53 -9.87 -10.81
N PRO A 285 47.70 -11.02 -10.16
CA PRO A 285 48.92 -11.33 -9.43
C PRO A 285 49.88 -12.06 -10.38
N GLU A 286 50.58 -11.31 -11.24
CA GLU A 286 51.61 -11.90 -12.12
C GLU A 286 52.80 -10.96 -12.27
N ASN A 287 53.79 -11.11 -11.39
CA ASN A 287 55.14 -11.61 -11.71
C ASN A 287 56.16 -11.09 -10.70
N ASP A 288 56.56 -11.97 -9.77
CA ASP A 288 57.87 -11.94 -9.14
C ASP A 288 58.93 -12.06 -10.24
N ASP A 289 59.65 -10.98 -10.50
CA ASP A 289 60.84 -10.99 -11.34
C ASP A 289 62.08 -10.82 -10.43
N PRO A 290 62.77 -11.91 -10.03
CA PRO A 290 63.82 -11.89 -9.02
C PRO A 290 65.20 -11.44 -9.55
N PHE A 291 65.27 -10.75 -10.70
CA PHE A 291 66.52 -10.27 -11.26
C PHE A 291 66.41 -8.85 -11.84
N ARG A 292 66.28 -7.85 -10.96
CA ARG A 292 66.92 -6.55 -11.19
C ARG A 292 67.99 -6.30 -10.13
N SER A 293 69.19 -6.77 -10.48
CA SER A 293 70.47 -6.49 -9.85
C SER A 293 70.70 -4.97 -9.76
N SER A 294 71.03 -4.48 -8.56
CA SER A 294 72.39 -4.12 -8.14
C SER A 294 72.68 -2.61 -8.21
N VAL A 295 73.34 -2.15 -7.14
CA VAL A 295 74.44 -1.17 -7.07
C VAL A 295 74.18 -0.03 -6.08
N ARG A 296 74.91 -0.12 -4.94
CA ARG A 296 75.52 0.95 -4.12
C ARG A 296 74.59 1.92 -3.37
N SER A 297 74.61 1.92 -2.03
CA SER A 297 75.54 2.69 -1.17
C SER A 297 75.58 4.18 -1.55
N SER A 298 75.32 5.16 -0.69
CA SER A 298 75.82 5.34 0.68
C SER A 298 75.27 6.67 1.22
N GLN A 299 74.99 6.69 2.53
CA GLN A 299 75.23 7.78 3.50
C GLN A 299 75.03 9.26 3.09
N GLY A 300 74.25 9.96 3.93
CA GLY A 300 74.33 11.41 4.05
C GLY A 300 73.23 12.03 4.93
N GLU A 301 73.20 11.70 6.23
CA GLU A 301 72.65 12.63 7.22
C GLU A 301 73.62 13.82 7.36
N LEU A 302 73.11 15.05 7.34
CA LEU A 302 73.68 16.15 8.12
C LEU A 302 72.69 17.32 8.31
N THR A 303 72.41 17.55 9.58
CA THR A 303 71.65 18.60 10.26
C THR A 303 72.32 19.98 10.18
N ARG A 304 71.54 21.08 10.15
CA ARG A 304 71.66 22.33 10.97
C ARG A 304 70.75 23.44 10.38
N VAL A 305 69.75 23.98 11.08
CA VAL A 305 69.73 24.94 12.22
C VAL A 305 69.84 26.42 11.80
N VAL A 306 68.78 27.17 12.14
CA VAL A 306 68.64 28.62 12.50
C VAL A 306 68.57 29.69 11.42
N GLY A 307 67.55 30.56 11.54
CA GLY A 307 67.49 31.89 10.92
C GLY A 307 66.18 32.65 11.21
N ILE A 308 66.20 33.50 12.24
CA ILE A 308 65.16 34.44 12.69
C ILE A 308 65.04 35.68 11.75
N ALA A 309 63.84 36.29 11.76
CA ALA A 309 63.46 37.67 11.42
C ALA A 309 63.37 38.12 9.95
N MET A 310 62.15 38.46 9.52
CA MET A 310 61.63 39.84 9.54
C MET A 310 60.10 39.83 9.56
#